data_AF-A0A1T5M2F6-F1
#
_entry.id   AF-A0A1T5M2F6-F1
#
_cell.length_a   1.000
_cell.length_b   1.000
_cell.length_c   1.000
_cell.angle_alpha   90.00
_cell.angle_beta   90.00
_cell.angle_gamma   90.00
#
_symmetry.space_group_name_H-M   'P 1'
#
loop_
_entity.id
_entity.type
_entity.pdbx_description
1 polymer ?
#
loop_
_entity_poly.entity_id
_entity_poly.type
_entity_poly.pdbx_seq_one_letter_code
_entity_poly.pdbx_strand_id
1 'polypeptide(L)' 'MVYEIGSSTMLFEIDRTAIVDISVGDTVHAKGFHEAQYTWKQQDSQFMESNPDAKVFLKLKRDAKGTYEAAGITVITES' A
#
# COMPACT_ATOMS: atom_id res chain seq x y z
N MET A 1 -11.43 -5.61 -4.67
CA MET A 1 -12.46 -4.69 -4.14
C MET A 1 -11.74 -3.39 -3.80
N VAL A 2 -12.21 -2.21 -4.22
CA VAL A 2 -11.55 -0.91 -3.94
C VAL A 2 -12.44 -0.15 -2.96
N TYR A 3 -11.90 0.27 -1.82
CA TYR A 3 -12.63 1.03 -0.79
C TYR A 3 -12.15 2.49 -0.79
N GLU A 4 -13.10 3.43 -0.67
CA GLU A 4 -12.87 4.88 -0.62
C GLU A 4 -13.25 5.42 0.76
N ILE A 5 -12.32 6.12 1.44
CA ILE A 5 -12.61 6.86 2.67
C ILE A 5 -11.84 8.20 2.65
N GLY A 6 -12.59 9.32 2.68
CA GLY A 6 -12.09 10.66 3.00
C GLY A 6 -11.31 11.38 1.90
N SER A 7 -12.05 11.92 0.92
CA SER A 7 -11.77 12.94 -0.14
C SER A 7 -10.40 13.01 -0.87
N SER A 8 -9.34 12.31 -0.46
CA SER A 8 -8.03 12.36 -1.13
C SER A 8 -7.16 11.12 -0.87
N THR A 9 -7.65 10.12 -0.15
CA THR A 9 -6.91 8.88 0.13
C THR A 9 -7.65 7.67 -0.41
N MET A 10 -6.95 6.82 -1.15
CA MET A 10 -7.43 5.50 -1.58
C MET A 10 -6.57 4.41 -0.95
N LEU A 11 -7.19 3.30 -0.56
CA LEU A 11 -6.49 2.15 0.01
C LEU A 11 -6.62 0.96 -0.95
N PHE A 12 -5.48 0.42 -1.34
CA PHE A 12 -5.40 -0.77 -2.19
C PHE A 12 -4.96 -1.93 -1.35
N GLU A 13 -5.81 -2.93 -1.23
CA GLU A 13 -5.44 -4.17 -0.56
C GLU A 13 -4.24 -4.79 -1.29
N ILE A 14 -3.20 -5.11 -0.54
CA ILE A 14 -2.01 -5.77 -1.06
C ILE A 14 -2.26 -7.27 -0.98
N ASP A 15 -2.14 -7.95 -2.11
CA ASP A 15 -2.16 -9.42 -2.15
C ASP A 15 -0.92 -9.96 -1.42
N ARG A 16 -1.14 -10.59 -0.26
CA ARG A 16 -0.05 -11.11 0.57
C ARG A 16 0.74 -12.22 -0.12
N THR A 17 0.15 -12.92 -1.08
CA THR A 17 0.85 -13.97 -1.84
C THR A 17 1.84 -13.38 -2.84
N ALA A 18 1.60 -12.16 -3.33
CA ALA A 18 2.46 -11.48 -4.30
C ALA A 18 3.68 -10.78 -3.67
N ILE A 19 3.66 -10.59 -2.34
CA ILE A 19 4.72 -9.91 -1.57
C ILE A 19 5.60 -10.87 -0.78
N VAL A 20 5.39 -12.19 -0.88
CA VAL A 20 6.27 -13.18 -0.22
C VAL A 20 7.72 -13.05 -0.70
N ASP A 21 7.91 -12.61 -1.94
CA ASP A 21 9.23 -12.45 -2.57
C ASP A 21 9.70 -10.99 -2.66
N ILE A 22 9.03 -10.03 -1.98
CA ILE A 22 9.42 -8.62 -2.05
C ILE A 22 10.63 -8.32 -1.17
N SER A 23 11.62 -7.63 -1.74
CA SER A 23 12.84 -7.22 -1.07
C SER A 23 12.86 -5.71 -0.80
N VAL A 24 13.67 -5.29 0.17
CA VAL A 24 13.91 -3.87 0.43
C VAL A 24 14.54 -3.23 -0.81
N GLY A 25 13.93 -2.14 -1.28
CA GLY A 25 14.31 -1.46 -2.52
C GLY A 25 13.45 -1.82 -3.73
N ASP A 26 12.64 -2.87 -3.66
CA ASP A 26 11.70 -3.21 -4.73
C ASP A 26 10.61 -2.15 -4.87
N THR A 27 10.14 -1.96 -6.10
CA THR A 27 9.07 -1.00 -6.39
C THR A 27 7.73 -1.71 -6.56
N VAL A 28 6.78 -1.38 -5.69
CA VAL A 28 5.39 -1.81 -5.78
C VAL A 28 4.63 -0.85 -6.68
N HIS A 29 3.92 -1.40 -7.65
CA HIS A 29 3.06 -0.64 -8.55
C HIS A 29 1.59 -0.94 -8.22
N ALA A 30 0.79 0.11 -8.03
CA ALA A 30 -0.66 -0.06 -7.91
C ALA A 30 -1.27 -0.28 -9.31
N LYS A 31 -1.82 -1.47 -9.55
CA LYS A 31 -2.46 -1.81 -10.83
C LYS A 31 -3.59 -0.83 -11.16
N GLY A 32 -3.53 -0.21 -12.34
CA GLY A 32 -4.48 0.82 -12.78
C GLY A 32 -4.08 2.26 -12.43
N PHE A 33 -2.97 2.47 -11.70
CA PHE A 33 -2.45 3.78 -11.33
C PHE A 33 -0.94 3.83 -11.66
N HIS A 34 -0.60 4.12 -12.91
CA HIS A 34 0.79 4.05 -13.40
C HIS A 34 1.78 4.94 -12.63
N GLU A 35 1.31 6.06 -12.07
CA GLU A 35 2.15 7.00 -11.30
C GLU A 35 2.27 6.61 -9.82
N ALA A 36 1.44 5.68 -9.34
CA ALA A 36 1.44 5.25 -7.95
C ALA A 36 2.47 4.14 -7.73
N GLN A 37 3.72 4.58 -7.52
CA GLN A 37 4.86 3.72 -7.21
C GLN A 37 5.28 3.87 -5.75
N TYR A 38 5.60 2.75 -5.12
CA TYR A 38 6.10 2.71 -3.74
C TYR A 38 7.36 1.88 -3.63
N THR A 39 8.44 2.49 -3.16
CA THR A 39 9.65 1.72 -2.83
C THR A 39 9.48 1.06 -1.47
N TRP A 40 9.58 -0.26 -1.45
CA TRP A 40 9.50 -1.08 -0.26
C TRP A 40 10.69 -0.81 0.67
N LYS A 41 10.42 -0.53 1.95
CA LYS A 41 11.42 -0.17 2.96
C LYS A 41 11.59 -1.29 3.97
N GLN A 42 12.69 -1.24 4.71
CA GLN A 42 12.95 -2.18 5.80
C GLN A 42 11.83 -2.19 6.86
N GLN A 43 11.24 -1.03 7.13
CA GLN A 43 10.14 -0.88 8.08
C GLN A 43 8.88 -1.65 7.63
N ASP A 44 8.66 -1.76 6.32
CA ASP A 44 7.53 -2.48 5.75
C ASP A 44 7.70 -3.99 5.95
N SER A 45 8.89 -4.53 5.73
CA SER A 45 9.19 -5.94 6.02
C SER A 45 8.97 -6.27 7.49
N GLN A 46 9.49 -5.44 8.40
CA GLN A 46 9.29 -5.62 9.85
C GLN A 46 7.81 -5.55 10.25
N PHE A 47 7.07 -4.63 9.63
CA PHE A 47 5.64 -4.49 9.85
C PHE A 47 4.87 -5.74 9.40
N MET A 48 5.19 -6.27 8.22
CA MET A 48 4.59 -7.47 7.67
C MET A 48 4.85 -8.72 8.52
N GLU A 49 6.09 -8.89 9.00
CA GLU A 49 6.49 -9.96 9.91
C GLU A 49 5.76 -9.89 11.25
N SER A 50 5.59 -8.68 11.79
CA SER A 50 4.91 -8.45 13.07
C SER A 50 3.39 -8.63 12.98
N ASN A 51 2.82 -8.60 11.78
CA ASN A 51 1.39 -8.67 11.53
C ASN A 51 1.06 -9.75 10.49
N PRO A 52 1.32 -11.05 10.76
CA PRO A 52 1.20 -12.11 9.75
C PRO A 52 -0.23 -12.29 9.22
N ASP A 53 -1.23 -12.08 10.06
CA ASP A 53 -2.65 -12.33 9.73
C ASP A 53 -3.44 -11.07 9.36
N ALA A 54 -2.82 -9.89 9.45
CA ALA A 54 -3.52 -8.65 9.18
C ALA A 54 -3.83 -8.47 7.68
N LYS A 55 -4.94 -7.81 7.35
CA LYS A 55 -5.12 -7.28 5.99
C LYS A 55 -4.32 -6.01 5.84
N VAL A 56 -3.49 -5.97 4.79
CA VAL A 56 -2.52 -4.92 4.57
C VAL A 56 -2.88 -4.14 3.31
N PHE A 57 -2.74 -2.83 3.37
CA PHE A 57 -3.16 -1.91 2.33
C PHE A 57 -2.04 -0.95 1.94
N LEU A 58 -1.87 -0.72 0.65
CA LEU A 58 -1.10 0.37 0.09
C LEU A 58 -1.96 1.63 0.11
N LYS A 59 -1.48 2.65 0.81
CA LYS A 59 -2.13 3.96 0.89
C LYS A 59 -1.68 4.81 -0.29
N LEU A 60 -2.62 5.18 -1.16
CA LEU A 60 -2.41 6.19 -2.19
C LEU A 60 -3.03 7.52 -1.75
N LYS A 61 -2.28 8.61 -1.93
CA LYS A 61 -2.75 9.98 -1.71
C LYS A 61 -2.87 10.68 -3.05
N ARG A 62 -4.00 11.33 -3.28
CA ARG A 62 -4.19 12.22 -4.41
C ARG A 62 -3.59 13.58 -4.09
N ASP A 63 -2.69 14.06 -4.94
CA ASP A 63 -2.12 15.40 -4.83
C ASP A 63 -3.09 16.48 -5.36
N ALA A 64 -2.71 17.75 -5.25
CA ALA A 64 -3.53 18.87 -5.72
C ALA A 64 -3.70 18.92 -7.25
N LYS A 65 -2.87 18.20 -8.01
CA LYS A 65 -2.95 18.09 -9.48
C LYS A 65 -3.82 16.91 -9.92
N GLY A 66 -4.21 16.06 -8.98
CA GLY A 66 -5.03 14.89 -9.22
C GLY A 66 -4.24 13.61 -9.50
N THR A 67 -2.90 13.65 -9.38
CA THR A 67 -2.00 12.49 -9.46
C THR A 67 -2.04 11.71 -8.15
N TYR A 68 -1.84 10.40 -8.23
CA TYR A 68 -1.78 9.52 -7.06
C TYR A 68 -0.35 9.15 -6.72
N GLU A 69 0.04 9.41 -5.47
CA GLU A 69 1.32 9.02 -4.90
C GLU A 69 1.13 7.96 -3.84
N ALA A 70 1.96 6.92 -3.86
CA ALA A 70 1.92 5.92 -2.81
C ALA A 70 2.63 6.44 -1.55
N ALA A 71 1.90 6.48 -0.45
CA ALA A 71 2.34 7.09 0.81
C ALA A 71 2.88 6.07 1.82
N GLY A 72 2.60 4.78 1.65
CA GLY A 72 3.05 3.73 2.56
C GLY A 72 2.05 2.60 2.77
N ILE A 73 2.43 1.67 3.62
CA ILE A 73 1.65 0.49 3.96
C ILE A 73 0.91 0.71 5.29
N THR A 74 -0.29 0.16 5.42
CA THR A 74 -1.10 0.28 6.63
C THR A 74 -2.01 -0.93 6.84
N VAL A 75 -2.56 -1.07 8.04
CA VAL A 75 -3.61 -2.04 8.38
C VAL A 75 -4.87 -1.27 8.77
N ILE A 76 -6.03 -1.83 8.47
CA ILE A 76 -7.30 -1.38 9.01
C ILE A 76 -7.71 -2.40 10.06
N THR A 77 -7.65 -2.04 11.34
CA THR A 77 -8.37 -2.77 12.37
C THR A 77 -9.83 -2.36 12.30
N GLU A 78 -10.71 -3.32 12.03
CA GLU A 78 -12.14 -3.12 12.24
C GLU A 78 -12.36 -2.90 13.74
N SER A 79 -12.94 -1.75 14.09
CA SER A 79 -13.29 -1.36 15.45
C SER A 79 -14.56 -2.06 15.93
#